data_AF-A0A8H9GR02-F1
#
_entry.id   AF-A0A8H9GR02-F1
#
_cell.length_a   1.000
_cell.length_b   1.000
_cell.length_c   1.000
_cell.angle_alpha   90.00
_cell.angle_beta   90.00
_cell.angle_gamma   90.00
#
_symmetry.space_group_name_H-M   'P 1'
#
loop_
_entity.id
_entity.type
_entity.pdbx_description
1 polymer ?
#
loop_
_entity_poly.entity_id
_entity_poly.type
_entity_poly.pdbx_seq_one_letter_code
_entity_poly.pdbx_strand_id
1 'polypeptide(L)'
;MRRAFLLALLLGSALAVRPTVTPALLRAAVAEGERLAAAPEAGYPLRPYTVYAVPDTLNLVAANGSVDAVTLATPFERTRYAVFLRRLGEDPVRPEDARAQADLPDHEVAFIVFAHGRTPDDQTFLTQFSAARLTLGGRSVPLLDTARSGASISQYPRTAGEIGLRFIGTVTYRFRLPAGLENASGTLRFTDATGKAFTLPVQLSRYR
;
A
#
# COMPACT_ATOMS: atom_id res chain seq x y z
N MET A 1 42.36 33.46 -8.95
CA MET A 1 41.87 32.30 -8.17
C MET A 1 40.53 31.83 -8.75
N ARG A 2 40.52 30.74 -9.52
CA ARG A 2 39.30 30.17 -10.12
C ARG A 2 38.56 29.35 -9.07
N ARG A 3 37.37 29.78 -8.66
CA ARG A 3 36.46 28.98 -7.83
C ARG A 3 35.78 27.94 -8.72
N ALA A 4 36.15 26.68 -8.54
CA ALA A 4 35.46 25.55 -9.14
C ALA A 4 34.07 25.42 -8.50
N PHE A 5 33.02 25.55 -9.30
CA PHE A 5 31.65 25.22 -8.92
C PHE A 5 31.57 23.71 -8.72
N LEU A 6 31.36 23.26 -7.48
CA LEU A 6 30.90 21.89 -7.21
C LEU A 6 29.49 21.75 -7.77
N LEU A 7 29.37 20.98 -8.85
CA LEU A 7 28.10 20.53 -9.39
C LEU A 7 27.51 19.49 -8.41
N ALA A 8 26.70 19.95 -7.47
CA ALA A 8 25.87 19.06 -6.66
C ALA A 8 24.82 18.43 -7.60
N LEU A 9 25.11 17.21 -8.08
CA LEU A 9 24.12 16.29 -8.64
C LEU A 9 23.12 15.96 -7.53
N LEU A 10 22.13 16.84 -7.35
CA LEU A 10 20.84 16.50 -6.79
C LEU A 10 20.25 15.42 -7.69
N LEU A 11 20.58 14.17 -7.40
CA LEU A 11 19.84 12.99 -7.85
C LEU A 11 18.46 13.10 -7.22
N GLY A 12 17.63 13.96 -7.81
CA GLY A 12 16.20 14.00 -7.66
C GLY A 12 15.71 12.59 -7.96
N SER A 13 15.57 11.83 -6.89
CA SER A 13 15.12 10.48 -6.88
C SER A 13 13.71 10.47 -7.46
N ALA A 14 13.59 10.31 -8.78
CA ALA A 14 12.29 10.18 -9.43
C ALA A 14 11.54 9.06 -8.69
N LEU A 15 10.41 9.42 -8.07
CA LEU A 15 9.56 8.56 -7.25
C LEU A 15 8.71 7.68 -8.16
N ALA A 16 9.33 6.97 -9.10
CA ALA A 16 8.63 6.11 -10.04
C ALA A 16 8.72 4.66 -9.58
N VAL A 17 7.64 3.91 -9.82
CA VAL A 17 7.60 2.49 -9.49
C VAL A 17 8.76 1.81 -10.20
N ARG A 18 9.57 1.08 -9.45
CA ARG A 18 10.60 0.22 -10.03
C ARG A 18 10.06 -1.20 -10.07
N PRO A 19 9.75 -1.74 -11.26
CA PRO A 19 9.15 -3.05 -11.36
C PRO A 19 10.12 -4.14 -10.89
N THR A 20 11.43 -3.91 -11.01
CA THR A 20 12.47 -4.86 -10.62
C THR A 20 13.26 -4.30 -9.43
N VAL A 21 13.40 -5.08 -8.36
CA VAL A 21 14.29 -4.72 -7.24
C VAL A 21 15.73 -5.09 -7.59
N THR A 22 16.47 -4.15 -8.18
CA THR A 22 17.89 -4.33 -8.47
C THR A 22 18.73 -4.46 -7.19
N PRO A 23 19.98 -4.96 -7.24
CA PRO A 23 20.85 -5.01 -6.06
C PRO A 23 21.05 -3.66 -5.37
N ALA A 24 21.07 -2.56 -6.14
CA ALA A 24 21.16 -1.22 -5.58
C ALA A 24 19.87 -0.81 -4.84
N LEU A 25 18.70 -1.11 -5.42
CA LEU A 25 17.41 -0.86 -4.78
C LEU A 25 17.21 -1.74 -3.55
N LEU A 26 17.67 -2.99 -3.57
CA LEU A 26 17.62 -3.88 -2.42
C LEU A 26 18.42 -3.30 -1.25
N ARG A 27 19.67 -2.87 -1.48
CA ARG A 27 20.49 -2.22 -0.44
C ARG A 27 19.82 -0.95 0.11
N ALA A 28 19.22 -0.15 -0.78
CA ALA A 28 18.50 1.06 -0.36
C ALA A 28 17.25 0.73 0.48
N ALA A 29 16.45 -0.26 0.07
CA ALA A 29 15.27 -0.71 0.83
C ALA A 29 15.65 -1.23 2.22
N VAL A 30 16.75 -1.97 2.33
CA VAL A 30 17.28 -2.46 3.61
C VAL A 30 17.70 -1.29 4.50
N ALA A 31 18.56 -0.41 4.01
CA ALA A 31 19.03 0.73 4.78
C ALA A 31 17.87 1.64 5.23
N GLU A 32 16.87 1.87 4.36
CA GLU A 32 15.68 2.63 4.73
C GLU A 32 14.84 1.90 5.79
N GLY A 33 14.62 0.60 5.64
CA GLY A 33 13.81 -0.19 6.58
C GLY A 33 14.43 -0.26 7.97
N GLU A 34 15.75 -0.44 8.06
CA GLU A 34 16.49 -0.42 9.33
C GLU A 34 16.42 0.95 10.01
N ARG A 35 16.58 2.02 9.22
CA ARG A 35 16.46 3.39 9.74
C ARG A 35 15.05 3.66 10.28
N LEU A 36 14.00 3.16 9.62
CA LEU A 36 12.63 3.30 10.11
C LEU A 36 12.41 2.49 11.40
N ALA A 37 12.98 1.29 11.49
CA ALA A 37 12.85 0.45 12.68
C ALA A 37 13.60 0.99 13.90
N ALA A 38 14.58 1.88 13.71
CA ALA A 38 15.29 2.56 14.80
C ALA A 38 14.43 3.57 15.58
N ALA A 39 13.24 3.91 15.07
CA ALA A 39 12.25 4.77 15.74
C ALA A 39 10.88 4.07 15.73
N PRO A 40 10.73 2.95 16.46
CA PRO A 40 9.54 2.09 16.41
C PRO A 40 8.24 2.82 16.76
N GLU A 41 8.31 3.80 17.64
CA GLU A 41 7.18 4.63 18.08
C GLU A 41 6.57 5.48 16.96
N ALA A 42 7.32 5.78 15.90
CA ALA A 42 6.83 6.51 14.74
C ALA A 42 5.96 5.63 13.82
N GLY A 43 6.04 4.30 13.97
CA GLY A 43 5.39 3.33 13.09
C GLY A 43 5.93 3.38 11.65
N TYR A 44 5.32 2.59 10.77
CA TYR A 44 5.70 2.55 9.37
C TYR A 44 5.01 3.67 8.56
N PRO A 45 5.73 4.50 7.79
CA PRO A 45 5.16 5.65 7.10
C PRO A 45 4.43 5.24 5.81
N LEU A 46 3.16 4.85 5.93
CA LEU A 46 2.30 4.49 4.79
C LEU A 46 1.82 5.69 3.96
N ARG A 47 1.79 6.89 4.54
CA ARG A 47 1.22 8.09 3.89
C ARG A 47 1.74 8.38 2.47
N PRO A 48 3.05 8.25 2.15
CA PRO A 48 3.55 8.44 0.79
C PRO A 48 2.98 7.44 -0.22
N TYR A 49 2.45 6.31 0.25
CA TYR A 49 1.87 5.22 -0.54
C TYR A 49 0.34 5.20 -0.48
N THR A 50 -0.30 6.14 0.20
CA THR A 50 -1.76 6.23 0.29
C THR A 50 -2.35 6.79 -1.01
N VAL A 51 -3.28 6.05 -1.60
CA VAL A 51 -4.09 6.44 -2.76
C VAL A 51 -5.40 7.10 -2.30
N TYR A 52 -5.98 6.56 -1.23
CA TYR A 52 -7.23 7.03 -0.63
C TYR A 52 -7.20 6.82 0.87
N ALA A 53 -7.81 7.73 1.62
CA ALA A 53 -8.16 7.53 3.02
C ALA A 53 -9.39 8.37 3.35
N VAL A 54 -10.25 7.87 4.23
CA VAL A 54 -11.31 8.70 4.81
C VAL A 54 -10.70 9.81 5.68
N PRO A 55 -11.37 10.95 5.86
CA PRO A 55 -10.84 12.06 6.67
C PRO A 55 -10.56 11.68 8.13
N ASP A 56 -11.37 10.79 8.71
CA ASP A 56 -11.19 10.25 10.06
C ASP A 56 -11.43 8.74 10.06
N THR A 57 -10.34 7.96 10.10
CA THR A 57 -10.39 6.49 10.11
C THR A 57 -10.83 5.92 11.47
N LEU A 58 -11.01 6.77 12.50
CA LEU A 58 -11.49 6.36 13.82
C LEU A 58 -13.00 6.56 13.98
N ASN A 59 -13.68 7.06 12.95
CA ASN A 59 -15.10 7.36 12.94
C ASN A 59 -15.80 6.62 11.79
N LEU A 60 -16.84 5.86 12.10
CA LEU A 60 -17.67 5.21 11.09
C LEU A 60 -18.67 6.21 10.52
N VAL A 61 -18.55 6.49 9.22
CA VAL A 61 -19.47 7.36 8.49
C VAL A 61 -20.04 6.58 7.31
N ALA A 62 -21.35 6.33 7.32
CA ALA A 62 -22.00 5.49 6.30
C ALA A 62 -21.73 5.93 4.85
N ALA A 63 -21.65 7.25 4.60
CA ALA A 63 -21.33 7.79 3.29
C ALA A 63 -19.93 7.39 2.78
N ASN A 64 -19.02 6.99 3.66
CA ASN A 64 -17.69 6.52 3.29
C ASN A 64 -17.69 5.09 2.77
N GLY A 65 -18.75 4.31 2.99
CA GLY A 65 -18.78 2.87 2.69
C GLY A 65 -17.97 2.09 3.72
N SER A 66 -17.50 0.90 3.34
CA SER A 66 -16.71 0.00 4.19
C SER A 66 -15.19 0.13 4.02
N VAL A 67 -14.71 1.19 3.35
CA VAL A 67 -13.27 1.39 3.07
C VAL A 67 -12.72 2.53 3.90
N ASP A 68 -11.71 2.24 4.71
CA ASP A 68 -11.00 3.23 5.53
C ASP A 68 -9.84 3.86 4.75
N ALA A 69 -9.07 3.05 4.04
CA ALA A 69 -7.94 3.50 3.24
C ALA A 69 -7.60 2.54 2.11
N VAL A 70 -6.90 3.05 1.10
CA VAL A 70 -6.26 2.27 0.04
C VAL A 70 -4.82 2.72 -0.09
N THR A 71 -3.88 1.78 0.01
CA THR A 71 -2.46 2.02 -0.25
C THR A 71 -2.00 1.28 -1.49
N LEU A 72 -0.95 1.79 -2.14
CA LEU A 72 -0.24 1.13 -3.21
C LEU A 72 1.06 0.54 -2.67
N ALA A 73 1.26 -0.75 -2.90
CA ALA A 73 2.47 -1.48 -2.58
C ALA A 73 3.31 -1.69 -3.86
N THR A 74 4.61 -1.42 -3.75
CA THR A 74 5.62 -1.66 -4.79
C THR A 74 6.62 -2.71 -4.30
N PRO A 75 7.37 -3.37 -5.20
CA PRO A 75 8.40 -4.32 -4.77
C PRO A 75 9.45 -3.71 -3.84
N PHE A 76 9.82 -2.44 -4.06
CA PHE A 76 10.73 -1.69 -3.19
C PHE A 76 10.12 -1.46 -1.80
N GLU A 77 8.91 -0.91 -1.75
CA GLU A 77 8.19 -0.61 -0.52
C GLU A 77 7.97 -1.87 0.33
N ARG A 78 7.53 -2.96 -0.30
CA ARG A 78 7.29 -4.23 0.40
C ARG A 78 8.56 -4.84 0.96
N THR A 79 9.67 -4.73 0.24
CA THR A 79 10.98 -5.15 0.74
C THR A 79 11.40 -4.31 1.94
N ARG A 80 11.25 -2.99 1.87
CA ARG A 80 11.53 -2.07 2.97
C ARG A 80 10.65 -2.35 4.20
N TYR A 81 9.37 -2.64 3.99
CA TYR A 81 8.42 -3.00 5.05
C TYR A 81 8.78 -4.33 5.72
N ALA A 82 9.18 -5.34 4.93
CA ALA A 82 9.63 -6.62 5.49
C ALA A 82 10.86 -6.45 6.40
N VAL A 83 11.83 -5.61 5.98
CA VAL A 83 13.00 -5.27 6.82
C VAL A 83 12.57 -4.58 8.12
N PHE A 84 11.66 -3.60 8.02
CA PHE A 84 11.12 -2.90 9.18
C PHE A 84 10.51 -3.87 10.20
N LEU A 85 9.63 -4.78 9.76
CA LEU A 85 8.99 -5.76 10.64
C LEU A 85 9.99 -6.72 11.30
N ARG A 86 10.97 -7.24 10.53
CA ARG A 86 11.99 -8.13 11.09
C ARG A 86 12.83 -7.46 12.17
N ARG A 87 13.20 -6.19 11.97
CA ARG A 87 13.93 -5.43 12.99
C ARG A 87 13.12 -5.19 14.25
N LEU A 88 11.82 -4.92 14.14
CA LEU A 88 10.94 -4.82 15.31
C LEU A 88 10.80 -6.15 16.06
N GLY A 89 10.86 -7.28 15.34
CA GLY A 89 10.88 -8.62 15.93
C GLY A 89 12.24 -9.09 16.42
N GLU A 90 13.26 -8.23 16.39
CA GLU A 90 14.66 -8.54 16.74
C GLU A 90 15.34 -9.63 15.87
N ASP A 91 14.74 -9.96 14.73
CA ASP A 91 15.28 -10.96 13.80
C ASP A 91 16.49 -10.42 13.02
N PRO A 92 17.49 -11.27 12.71
CA PRO A 92 18.56 -10.92 11.78
C PRO A 92 17.98 -10.58 10.40
N VAL A 93 18.34 -9.41 9.85
CA VAL A 93 17.91 -9.02 8.50
C VAL A 93 18.96 -9.46 7.49
N ARG A 94 18.63 -10.50 6.72
CA ARG A 94 19.31 -10.76 5.45
C ARG A 94 18.53 -10.10 4.32
N PRO A 95 19.18 -9.30 3.44
CA PRO A 95 18.49 -8.61 2.35
C PRO A 95 17.65 -9.53 1.47
N GLU A 96 18.20 -10.68 1.09
CA GLU A 96 17.56 -11.69 0.26
C GLU A 96 16.29 -12.26 0.90
N ASP A 97 16.33 -12.55 2.20
CA ASP A 97 15.16 -13.04 2.93
C ASP A 97 14.06 -11.97 2.99
N ALA A 98 14.43 -10.71 3.22
CA ALA A 98 13.47 -9.62 3.25
C ALA A 98 12.80 -9.41 1.88
N ARG A 99 13.55 -9.60 0.78
CA ARG A 99 12.99 -9.58 -0.57
C ARG A 99 12.05 -10.75 -0.81
N ALA A 100 12.39 -11.95 -0.34
CA ALA A 100 11.54 -13.13 -0.47
C ALA A 100 10.24 -12.97 0.34
N GLN A 101 10.32 -12.40 1.54
CA GLN A 101 9.17 -12.18 2.43
C GLN A 101 8.28 -10.99 2.03
N ALA A 102 8.77 -10.08 1.18
CA ALA A 102 8.01 -8.93 0.69
C ALA A 102 6.66 -9.32 0.04
N ASP A 103 6.54 -10.56 -0.45
CA ASP A 103 5.34 -11.16 -1.06
C ASP A 103 4.70 -10.26 -2.13
N LEU A 104 5.58 -9.63 -2.92
CA LEU A 104 5.23 -8.91 -4.12
C LEU A 104 6.33 -9.15 -5.16
N PRO A 105 6.10 -10.02 -6.15
CA PRO A 105 7.05 -10.29 -7.23
C PRO A 105 7.44 -9.04 -8.02
N ASP A 106 8.54 -9.14 -8.76
CA ASP A 106 8.91 -8.09 -9.71
C ASP A 106 7.85 -7.98 -10.82
N HIS A 107 7.70 -6.78 -11.39
CA HIS A 107 6.69 -6.41 -12.37
C HIS A 107 5.25 -6.53 -11.85
N GLU A 108 5.07 -6.45 -10.54
CA GLU A 108 3.75 -6.41 -9.90
C GLU A 108 3.60 -5.17 -9.01
N VAL A 109 2.36 -4.71 -8.90
CA VAL A 109 1.94 -3.73 -7.90
C VAL A 109 0.70 -4.27 -7.20
N ALA A 110 0.53 -3.91 -5.94
CA ALA A 110 -0.65 -4.30 -5.18
C ALA A 110 -1.38 -3.09 -4.62
N PHE A 111 -2.70 -3.16 -4.59
CA PHE A 111 -3.54 -2.18 -3.89
C PHE A 111 -4.12 -2.86 -2.66
N ILE A 112 -3.76 -2.37 -1.48
CA ILE A 112 -4.21 -2.90 -0.19
C ILE A 112 -5.34 -2.00 0.29
N VAL A 113 -6.55 -2.56 0.31
CA VAL A 113 -7.75 -1.88 0.81
C VAL A 113 -7.94 -2.26 2.26
N PHE A 114 -7.83 -1.29 3.17
CA PHE A 114 -8.19 -1.43 4.57
C PHE A 114 -9.68 -1.18 4.71
N ALA A 115 -10.40 -2.13 5.29
CA ALA A 115 -11.84 -2.15 5.26
C ALA A 115 -12.44 -2.73 6.55
N HIS A 116 -13.72 -2.46 6.76
CA HIS A 116 -14.49 -2.91 7.91
C HIS A 116 -15.86 -3.50 7.55
N GLY A 117 -16.40 -4.32 8.43
CA GLY A 117 -17.74 -4.91 8.32
C GLY A 117 -18.83 -3.85 8.42
N ARG A 118 -19.96 -4.07 7.77
CA ARG A 118 -21.07 -3.10 7.75
C ARG A 118 -21.76 -2.98 9.10
N THR A 119 -21.88 -4.11 9.78
CA THR A 119 -22.44 -4.25 11.13
C THR A 119 -21.39 -4.87 12.05
N PRO A 120 -21.59 -4.80 13.38
CA PRO A 120 -20.69 -5.44 14.35
C PRO A 120 -20.42 -6.92 14.08
N ASP A 121 -21.42 -7.66 13.55
CA ASP A 121 -21.34 -9.10 13.33
C ASP A 121 -20.93 -9.50 11.89
N ASP A 122 -20.68 -8.53 10.99
CA ASP A 122 -20.37 -8.81 9.58
C ASP A 122 -18.93 -9.30 9.39
N GLN A 123 -18.67 -10.56 9.68
CA GLN A 123 -17.37 -11.22 9.50
C GLN A 123 -17.05 -11.52 8.03
N THR A 124 -18.06 -11.51 7.16
CA THR A 124 -17.94 -11.94 5.77
C THR A 124 -17.71 -10.80 4.79
N PHE A 125 -17.73 -9.55 5.25
CA PHE A 125 -17.66 -8.35 4.41
C PHE A 125 -16.56 -8.38 3.34
N LEU A 126 -15.39 -8.98 3.63
CA LEU A 126 -14.29 -9.10 2.67
C LEU A 126 -14.67 -9.89 1.39
N THR A 127 -15.60 -10.85 1.49
CA THR A 127 -16.04 -11.65 0.32
C THR A 127 -16.99 -10.89 -0.59
N GLN A 128 -17.57 -9.79 -0.11
CA GLN A 128 -18.56 -8.98 -0.81
C GLN A 128 -17.91 -7.92 -1.72
N PHE A 129 -16.59 -7.71 -1.61
CA PHE A 129 -15.84 -6.83 -2.51
C PHE A 129 -15.81 -7.39 -3.94
N SER A 130 -16.04 -6.51 -4.92
CA SER A 130 -15.91 -6.88 -6.32
C SER A 130 -14.45 -7.11 -6.71
N ALA A 131 -14.23 -7.81 -7.83
CA ALA A 131 -12.92 -7.74 -8.49
C ALA A 131 -12.59 -6.28 -8.86
N ALA A 132 -11.32 -5.90 -8.72
CA ALA A 132 -10.85 -4.58 -9.09
C ALA A 132 -10.44 -4.51 -10.57
N ARG A 133 -10.55 -3.31 -11.14
CA ARG A 133 -10.07 -2.98 -12.49
C ARG A 133 -9.09 -1.83 -12.40
N LEU A 134 -7.91 -2.01 -12.97
CA LEU A 134 -6.89 -0.97 -13.07
C LEU A 134 -6.71 -0.58 -14.54
N THR A 135 -6.73 0.72 -14.81
CA THR A 135 -6.34 1.29 -16.10
C THR A 135 -5.15 2.20 -15.87
N LEU A 136 -4.09 2.06 -16.68
CA LEU A 136 -2.89 2.90 -16.64
C LEU A 136 -2.52 3.32 -18.06
N GLY A 137 -2.29 4.61 -18.28
CA GLY A 137 -1.97 5.14 -19.62
C GLY A 137 -3.03 4.78 -20.67
N GLY A 138 -4.31 4.72 -20.26
CA GLY A 138 -5.42 4.32 -21.12
C GLY A 138 -5.54 2.81 -21.39
N ARG A 139 -4.66 1.97 -20.82
CA ARG A 139 -4.63 0.52 -21.03
C ARG A 139 -5.15 -0.22 -19.80
N SER A 140 -5.97 -1.26 -20.00
CA SER A 140 -6.34 -2.16 -18.91
C SER A 140 -5.13 -2.96 -18.45
N VAL A 141 -4.95 -3.04 -17.13
CA VAL A 141 -3.87 -3.78 -16.49
C VAL A 141 -4.42 -5.11 -15.97
N PRO A 142 -3.76 -6.25 -16.25
CA PRO A 142 -4.24 -7.55 -15.79
C PRO A 142 -4.25 -7.67 -14.27
N LEU A 143 -5.41 -8.01 -13.70
CA LEU A 143 -5.54 -8.48 -12.31
C LEU A 143 -5.00 -9.92 -12.25
N LEU A 144 -4.06 -10.17 -11.35
CA LEU A 144 -3.46 -11.47 -11.12
C LEU A 144 -4.17 -12.23 -10.01
N ASP A 145 -4.43 -11.55 -8.91
CA ASP A 145 -5.00 -12.18 -7.71
C ASP A 145 -5.77 -11.16 -6.84
N THR A 146 -6.66 -11.68 -5.99
CA THR A 146 -7.35 -10.94 -4.93
C THR A 146 -7.25 -11.72 -3.61
N ALA A 147 -6.31 -11.33 -2.77
CA ALA A 147 -6.09 -11.90 -1.45
C ALA A 147 -6.91 -11.19 -0.37
N ARG A 148 -7.26 -11.91 0.72
CA ARG A 148 -8.03 -11.40 1.86
C ARG A 148 -7.37 -11.83 3.17
N SER A 149 -7.17 -10.90 4.12
CA SER A 149 -6.40 -11.15 5.36
C SER A 149 -7.10 -12.00 6.42
N GLY A 150 -8.37 -12.36 6.24
CA GLY A 150 -9.25 -12.75 7.34
C GLY A 150 -9.75 -11.54 8.13
N ALA A 151 -10.80 -11.75 8.93
CA ALA A 151 -11.43 -10.72 9.72
C ALA A 151 -10.89 -10.71 11.17
N SER A 152 -10.58 -9.55 11.70
CA SER A 152 -10.25 -9.32 13.12
C SER A 152 -11.13 -8.21 13.69
N ILE A 153 -11.32 -8.15 15.01
CA ILE A 153 -12.15 -7.09 15.60
C ILE A 153 -11.32 -5.83 15.88
N SER A 154 -11.92 -4.65 15.67
CA SER A 154 -11.34 -3.36 16.02
C SER A 154 -12.42 -2.40 16.54
N GLN A 155 -11.98 -1.34 17.22
CA GLN A 155 -12.84 -0.31 17.78
C GLN A 155 -12.67 1.03 17.05
N TYR A 156 -13.78 1.67 16.72
CA TYR A 156 -13.88 3.00 16.14
C TYR A 156 -14.41 3.96 17.22
N PRO A 157 -13.53 4.55 18.05
CA PRO A 157 -13.92 5.22 19.30
C PRO A 157 -14.66 6.55 19.08
N ARG A 158 -14.68 7.09 17.86
CA ARG A 158 -15.33 8.36 17.53
C ARG A 158 -16.68 8.19 16.85
N THR A 159 -17.18 6.96 16.75
CA THR A 159 -18.50 6.67 16.17
C THR A 159 -19.59 7.29 17.02
N ALA A 160 -20.44 8.11 16.41
CA ALA A 160 -21.53 8.78 17.12
C ALA A 160 -22.64 7.78 17.51
N GLY A 161 -23.08 7.82 18.76
CA GLY A 161 -24.25 7.07 19.24
C GLY A 161 -24.00 5.61 19.61
N GLU A 162 -22.83 5.03 19.30
CA GLU A 162 -22.46 3.67 19.72
C GLU A 162 -20.95 3.49 19.85
N ILE A 163 -20.53 2.46 20.60
CA ILE A 163 -19.16 1.96 20.50
C ILE A 163 -19.05 1.27 19.14
N GLY A 164 -18.35 1.89 18.20
CA GLY A 164 -18.20 1.39 16.83
C GLY A 164 -17.27 0.18 16.74
N LEU A 165 -17.62 -0.95 17.36
CA LEU A 165 -16.89 -2.20 17.14
C LEU A 165 -17.24 -2.76 15.76
N ARG A 166 -16.22 -3.10 14.96
CA ARG A 166 -16.39 -3.74 13.66
C ARG A 166 -15.32 -4.79 13.44
N PHE A 167 -15.67 -5.83 12.69
CA PHE A 167 -14.66 -6.65 12.03
C PHE A 167 -13.92 -5.79 11.00
N ILE A 168 -12.60 -5.94 10.92
CA ILE A 168 -11.70 -5.26 10.01
C ILE A 168 -10.83 -6.28 9.30
N GLY A 169 -10.21 -5.85 8.20
CA GLY A 169 -9.31 -6.67 7.42
C GLY A 169 -8.86 -5.95 6.17
N THR A 170 -8.15 -6.67 5.30
CA THR A 170 -7.70 -6.14 4.02
C THR A 170 -8.15 -6.99 2.84
N VAL A 171 -8.43 -6.29 1.73
CA VAL A 171 -8.55 -6.88 0.39
C VAL A 171 -7.35 -6.38 -0.42
N THR A 172 -6.55 -7.29 -0.96
CA THR A 172 -5.33 -6.94 -1.71
C THR A 172 -5.49 -7.36 -3.16
N TYR A 173 -5.57 -6.38 -4.06
CA TYR A 173 -5.62 -6.59 -5.50
C TYR A 173 -4.21 -6.53 -6.09
N ARG A 174 -3.73 -7.64 -6.67
CA ARG A 174 -2.41 -7.71 -7.32
C ARG A 174 -2.55 -7.57 -8.82
N PHE A 175 -1.75 -6.70 -9.42
CA PHE A 175 -1.77 -6.43 -10.85
C PHE A 175 -0.39 -6.64 -11.46
N ARG A 176 -0.35 -7.20 -12.67
CA ARG A 176 0.88 -7.25 -13.47
C ARG A 176 1.14 -5.90 -14.11
N LEU A 177 2.21 -5.21 -13.72
CA LEU A 177 2.61 -3.93 -14.29
C LEU A 177 3.25 -4.15 -15.68
N PRO A 178 2.61 -3.72 -16.77
CA PRO A 178 3.20 -3.82 -18.11
C PRO A 178 4.41 -2.89 -18.23
N ALA A 179 5.42 -3.32 -18.98
CA ALA A 179 6.60 -2.51 -19.26
C ALA A 179 6.22 -1.16 -19.89
N GLY A 180 6.89 -0.09 -19.45
CA GLY A 180 6.66 1.27 -19.93
C GLY A 180 5.53 2.01 -19.20
N LEU A 181 4.83 1.37 -18.25
CA LEU A 181 3.77 2.01 -17.45
C LEU A 181 4.24 2.41 -16.05
N GLU A 182 5.52 2.33 -15.73
CA GLU A 182 6.11 2.61 -14.41
C GLU A 182 5.89 4.06 -13.93
N ASN A 183 5.63 4.97 -14.86
CA ASN A 183 5.34 6.38 -14.60
C ASN A 183 3.91 6.77 -14.98
N ALA A 184 3.08 5.81 -15.39
CA ALA A 184 1.76 6.08 -15.91
C ALA A 184 0.81 6.60 -14.82
N SER A 185 -0.15 7.40 -15.25
CA SER A 185 -1.33 7.76 -14.46
C SER A 185 -2.54 6.97 -14.95
N GLY A 186 -3.56 6.86 -14.10
CA GLY A 186 -4.77 6.14 -14.43
C GLY A 186 -5.75 6.03 -13.27
N THR A 187 -6.46 4.91 -13.19
CA THR A 187 -7.59 4.77 -12.28
C THR A 187 -7.75 3.34 -11.81
N LEU A 188 -7.91 3.16 -10.49
CA LEU A 188 -8.37 1.93 -9.86
C LEU A 188 -9.87 2.01 -9.62
N ARG A 189 -10.61 0.96 -9.96
CA ARG A 189 -12.05 0.84 -9.73
C ARG A 189 -12.40 -0.48 -9.04
N PHE A 190 -13.30 -0.42 -8.07
CA PHE A 190 -13.89 -1.59 -7.41
C PHE A 190 -15.17 -1.18 -6.68
N THR A 191 -15.93 -2.15 -6.19
CA THR A 191 -17.11 -1.94 -5.33
C THR A 191 -16.85 -2.61 -3.98
N ASP A 192 -17.20 -1.92 -2.90
CA ASP A 192 -17.01 -2.42 -1.54
C ASP A 192 -18.20 -3.27 -1.05
N ALA A 193 -18.13 -3.74 0.20
CA ALA A 193 -19.17 -4.58 0.81
C ALA A 193 -20.53 -3.87 0.97
N THR A 194 -20.53 -2.53 1.00
CA THR A 194 -21.76 -1.71 1.08
C THR A 194 -22.41 -1.50 -0.30
N GLY A 195 -21.77 -1.94 -1.39
CA GLY A 195 -22.20 -1.64 -2.74
C GLY A 195 -21.71 -0.27 -3.24
N LYS A 196 -20.88 0.43 -2.47
CA LYS A 196 -20.32 1.73 -2.89
C LYS A 196 -19.24 1.50 -3.93
N ALA A 197 -19.38 2.18 -5.07
CA ALA A 197 -18.38 2.17 -6.13
C ALA A 197 -17.24 3.15 -5.82
N PHE A 198 -16.00 2.66 -5.92
CA PHE A 198 -14.78 3.46 -5.81
C PHE A 198 -14.17 3.67 -7.20
N THR A 199 -13.74 4.90 -7.45
CA THR A 199 -12.98 5.30 -8.65
C THR A 199 -11.85 6.19 -8.19
N LEU A 200 -10.67 5.61 -8.02
CA LEU A 200 -9.52 6.24 -7.37
C LEU A 200 -8.47 6.62 -8.42
N PRO A 201 -8.04 7.90 -8.50
CA PRO A 201 -6.95 8.29 -9.38
C PRO A 201 -5.63 7.70 -8.86
N VAL A 202 -4.80 7.19 -9.78
CA VAL A 202 -3.51 6.59 -9.48
C VAL A 202 -2.44 7.27 -10.32
N GLN A 203 -1.29 7.60 -9.73
CA GLN A 203 -0.14 8.14 -10.43
C GLN A 203 1.13 7.41 -9.99
N LEU A 204 1.62 6.49 -10.82
CA LEU A 204 2.75 5.62 -10.45
C LEU A 204 4.07 6.37 -10.28
N SER A 205 4.20 7.56 -10.88
CA SER A 205 5.34 8.45 -10.69
C SER A 205 5.43 9.09 -9.28
N ARG A 206 4.57 8.67 -8.33
CA ARG A 206 4.61 9.09 -6.92
C ARG A 206 5.12 8.01 -5.97
N TYR A 207 5.20 6.76 -6.42
CA TYR A 207 5.48 5.60 -5.57
C TYR A 207 6.76 4.95 -6.04
N ARG A 208 7.71 4.73 -5.14
CA ARG A 208 8.97 4.04 -5.44
C ARG A 208 8.83 2.55 -5.19
#